data_AF-A0A1M3D9K3-F1
#
_entry.id   AF-A0A1M3D9K3-F1
#
_cell.length_a   1.000
_cell.length_b   1.000
_cell.length_c   1.000
_cell.angle_alpha   90.00
_cell.angle_beta   90.00
_cell.angle_gamma   90.00
#
_symmetry.space_group_name_H-M   'P 1'
#
loop_
_entity.id
_entity.type
_entity.pdbx_description
1 polymer ?
#
loop_
_entity_poly.entity_id
_entity_poly.type
_entity_poly.pdbx_seq_one_letter_code
_entity_poly.pdbx_strand_id
1 'polypeptide(L)' 'MPTDQPNTAPESASLIDEDDAAYWQRRAEAELEMAQKATRAEVVAAHVALAEAYLERLYDKSPPPGEGAADDEEKKND' A
#
# COMPACT_ATOMS: atom_id res chain seq x y z
N MET A 1 30.15 -37.13 1.31
CA MET A 1 29.76 -35.92 0.56
C MET A 1 28.81 -35.15 1.46
N PRO A 2 29.21 -34.04 2.09
CA PRO A 2 28.26 -33.16 2.73
C PRO A 2 27.50 -32.44 1.61
N THR A 3 26.18 -32.61 1.59
CA THR A 3 25.28 -31.79 0.76
C THR A 3 25.33 -30.38 1.30
N ASP A 4 26.12 -29.54 0.63
CA ASP A 4 26.02 -28.09 0.70
C ASP A 4 24.62 -27.70 0.20
N GLN A 5 23.65 -27.71 1.12
CA GLN A 5 22.36 -27.10 0.89
C GLN A 5 22.57 -25.60 0.95
N PRO A 6 22.30 -24.84 -0.12
CA PRO A 6 22.32 -23.39 -0.03
C PRO A 6 21.29 -22.97 1.02
N ASN A 7 21.78 -22.26 2.04
CA ASN A 7 20.97 -21.66 3.09
C ASN A 7 20.04 -20.63 2.45
N THR A 8 18.86 -21.07 2.02
CA THR A 8 17.76 -20.23 1.58
C THR A 8 17.14 -19.58 2.80
N ALA A 9 17.50 -18.33 3.07
CA ALA A 9 16.76 -17.42 3.95
C ALA A 9 17.08 -15.97 3.58
N PRO A 10 16.12 -15.03 3.67
CA PRO A 10 14.75 -15.10 3.23
C PRO A 10 14.43 -13.90 2.30
N GLU A 11 14.20 -14.12 1.01
CA GLU A 11 13.58 -13.10 0.13
C GLU A 11 12.06 -13.06 0.36
N SER A 12 11.64 -12.97 1.62
CA SER A 12 10.23 -13.05 2.04
C SER A 12 9.82 -11.83 2.88
N ALA A 13 10.58 -10.75 2.79
CA ALA A 13 10.34 -9.51 3.54
C ALA A 13 9.72 -8.39 2.69
N SER A 14 9.46 -8.59 1.38
CA SER A 14 8.80 -7.57 0.53
C SER A 14 7.47 -8.00 -0.09
N LEU A 15 7.19 -9.30 -0.22
CA LEU A 15 5.93 -9.78 -0.83
C LEU A 15 4.69 -9.45 0.02
N ILE A 16 4.87 -9.32 1.34
CA ILE A 16 3.77 -9.02 2.27
C ILE A 16 3.25 -7.58 2.04
N ASP A 17 4.11 -6.63 1.67
CA ASP A 17 3.70 -5.25 1.44
C ASP A 17 3.06 -5.05 0.05
N GLU A 18 3.54 -5.75 -0.98
CA GLU A 18 2.93 -5.72 -2.32
C GLU A 18 1.58 -6.46 -2.35
N ASP A 19 1.46 -7.60 -1.67
CA ASP A 19 0.19 -8.32 -1.51
C ASP A 19 -0.82 -7.52 -0.67
N ASP A 20 -0.36 -6.82 0.37
CA ASP A 20 -1.20 -5.92 1.17
C ASP A 20 -1.72 -4.76 0.31
N ALA A 21 -0.84 -4.13 -0.48
CA ALA A 21 -1.22 -3.04 -1.37
C ALA A 21 -2.28 -3.46 -2.40
N ALA A 22 -2.05 -4.59 -3.07
CA ALA A 22 -2.99 -5.17 -4.02
C ALA A 22 -4.32 -5.55 -3.35
N TYR A 23 -4.27 -6.06 -2.11
CA TYR A 23 -5.47 -6.37 -1.33
C TYR A 23 -6.30 -5.13 -1.03
N TRP A 24 -5.68 -4.06 -0.50
CA TRP A 24 -6.38 -2.81 -0.17
C TRP A 24 -6.99 -2.16 -1.41
N GLN A 25 -6.23 -2.11 -2.52
CA GLN A 25 -6.73 -1.59 -3.79
C GLN A 25 -7.94 -2.39 -4.29
N ARG A 26 -7.82 -3.72 -4.37
CA ARG A 26 -8.92 -4.58 -4.84
C ARG A 26 -10.18 -4.44 -3.97
N ARG A 27 -10.00 -4.28 -2.66
CA ARG A 27 -11.11 -4.12 -1.73
C ARG A 27 -11.80 -2.77 -1.92
N ALA A 28 -11.02 -1.69 -2.09
CA ALA A 28 -11.56 -0.37 -2.41
C ALA A 28 -12.37 -0.38 -3.72
N GLU A 29 -11.85 -0.98 -4.79
CA GLU A 29 -12.55 -1.10 -6.08
C GLU A 29 -13.88 -1.88 -5.95
N ALA A 30 -13.89 -2.98 -5.18
CA ALA A 30 -15.10 -3.76 -4.93
C ALA A 30 -16.17 -2.95 -4.17
N GLU A 31 -15.78 -2.14 -3.18
CA GLU A 31 -16.73 -1.27 -2.47
C GLU A 31 -17.27 -0.18 -3.40
N LEU A 32 -16.45 0.41 -4.28
CA LEU A 32 -16.93 1.38 -5.28
C LEU A 32 -17.90 0.76 -6.29
N GLU A 33 -17.68 -0.49 -6.69
CA GLU A 33 -18.62 -1.22 -7.54
C GLU A 33 -19.96 -1.46 -6.83
N MET A 34 -19.92 -1.81 -5.54
CA MET A 34 -21.12 -1.95 -4.70
C MET A 34 -21.84 -0.61 -4.51
N ALA A 35 -21.10 0.49 -4.33
CA ALA A 35 -21.66 1.84 -4.26
C ALA A 35 -22.42 2.19 -5.54
N GLN A 36 -21.86 1.89 -6.71
CA GLN A 36 -22.52 2.13 -8.01
C GLN A 36 -23.80 1.30 -8.19
N LYS A 37 -23.85 0.09 -7.61
CA LYS A 37 -25.03 -0.79 -7.65
C LYS A 37 -26.09 -0.44 -6.60
N ALA A 38 -25.73 0.32 -5.57
CA ALA A 38 -26.63 0.68 -4.49
C ALA A 38 -27.65 1.75 -4.93
N THR A 39 -28.89 1.59 -4.50
CA THR A 39 -30.00 2.51 -4.83
C THR A 39 -30.30 3.50 -3.71
N ARG A 40 -29.83 3.23 -2.49
CA ARG A 40 -30.04 4.05 -1.30
C ARG A 40 -28.82 4.91 -1.05
N ALA A 41 -29.02 6.23 -0.92
CA ALA A 41 -27.93 7.18 -0.76
C ALA A 41 -27.06 6.89 0.47
N GLU A 42 -27.67 6.45 1.58
CA GLU A 42 -26.95 6.06 2.80
C GLU A 42 -26.07 4.82 2.60
N VAL A 43 -26.46 3.91 1.69
CA VAL A 43 -25.67 2.70 1.37
C VAL A 43 -24.52 3.06 0.43
N VAL A 44 -24.74 3.94 -0.55
CA VAL A 44 -23.68 4.50 -1.39
C VAL A 44 -22.62 5.17 -0.52
N ALA A 45 -23.03 6.03 0.40
CA ALA A 45 -22.13 6.73 1.32
C ALA A 45 -21.31 5.76 2.18
N ALA A 46 -21.93 4.69 2.69
CA ALA A 46 -21.23 3.69 3.48
C ALA A 46 -20.14 2.94 2.67
N HIS A 47 -20.44 2.55 1.43
CA HIS A 47 -19.47 1.89 0.56
C HIS A 47 -18.34 2.83 0.13
N VAL A 48 -18.65 4.10 -0.15
CA VAL A 48 -17.63 5.11 -0.48
C VAL A 48 -16.70 5.33 0.70
N ALA A 49 -17.23 5.49 1.93
CA ALA A 49 -16.41 5.67 3.12
C ALA A 49 -15.50 4.46 3.40
N LEU A 50 -15.97 3.24 3.13
CA LEU A 50 -15.13 2.03 3.23
C LEU A 50 -14.04 2.00 2.16
N ALA A 51 -14.34 2.40 0.92
CA ALA A 51 -13.34 2.49 -0.14
C ALA A 51 -12.23 3.49 0.21
N GLU A 52 -12.61 4.66 0.71
CA GLU A 52 -11.67 5.70 1.16
C GLU A 52 -10.76 5.18 2.28
N ALA A 53 -11.31 4.51 3.30
CA ALA A 53 -10.50 3.93 4.38
C ALA A 53 -9.48 2.87 3.90
N TYR A 54 -9.83 2.09 2.88
CA TYR A 54 -8.89 1.14 2.27
C TYR A 54 -7.79 1.86 1.47
N LEU A 55 -8.14 2.92 0.74
CA LEU A 55 -7.17 3.72 0.01
C LEU A 55 -6.23 4.48 0.95
N GLU A 56 -6.74 5.06 2.05
CA GLU A 56 -5.90 5.67 3.08
C GLU A 56 -4.85 4.69 3.59
N ARG A 57 -5.24 3.45 3.89
CA ARG A 57 -4.31 2.41 4.34
C ARG A 57 -3.29 1.98 3.28
N LEU A 58 -3.67 2.03 2.01
CA LEU A 58 -2.76 1.81 0.88
C LEU A 58 -1.70 2.92 0.81
N TYR A 59 -2.10 4.17 0.98
CA TYR A 59 -1.22 5.33 0.94
C TYR A 59 -0.37 5.50 2.21
N ASP A 60 -0.86 5.13 3.39
CA ASP A 60 -0.10 5.17 4.66
C ASP A 60 1.06 4.16 4.67
N LYS A 61 0.91 3.04 3.94
CA LYS A 61 1.99 2.05 3.72
C LYS A 61 2.96 2.45 2.61
N SER A 62 2.62 3.41 1.76
CA SER A 62 3.55 3.98 0.80
C SER A 62 4.30 5.12 1.48
N PRO A 63 5.64 5.19 1.43
CA PRO A 63 6.33 6.39 1.90
C PRO A 63 5.76 7.61 1.15
N PRO A 64 5.58 8.76 1.83
CA PRO A 64 5.06 9.96 1.18
C PRO A 64 5.94 10.30 -0.03
N PRO A 65 5.35 10.63 -1.20
CA PRO A 65 6.12 11.08 -2.35
C PRO A 65 6.67 12.48 -2.03
N GLY A 66 7.82 12.54 -1.35
CA GLY A 66 8.50 13.82 -1.10
C GLY A 66 9.43 13.92 0.11
N GLU A 67 9.43 12.99 1.07
CA GLU A 67 10.25 13.14 2.28
C GLU A 67 11.53 12.29 2.23
N GLY A 68 12.38 12.57 1.24
CA GLY A 68 13.66 11.87 1.05
C GLY A 68 14.68 12.64 0.20
N ALA A 69 14.48 13.94 -0.04
CA ALA A 69 15.37 14.76 -0.88
C ALA A 69 15.49 16.21 -0.37
N ALA A 70 15.93 16.36 0.87
CA ALA A 70 16.61 17.52 1.44
C ALA A 70 17.18 16.97 2.76
N ASP A 71 18.48 16.75 2.94
CA ASP A 71 19.55 17.73 2.89
C ASP A 71 20.87 17.03 2.47
N ASP A 72 21.37 17.32 1.28
CA ASP A 72 22.80 17.19 0.94
C ASP A 72 23.23 18.48 0.23
N GLU A 73 23.21 19.62 0.93
CA GLU A 73 23.83 20.83 0.40
C GLU A 73 24.34 21.75 1.52
N GLU A 74 25.42 21.34 2.18
CA GLU A 74 26.35 22.33 2.76
C GLU A 74 27.81 21.87 2.58
N LYS A 75 28.25 21.83 1.32
CA LYS A 75 29.69 21.92 1.01
C LYS A 75 30.13 23.34 1.30
N LYS A 76 30.60 23.50 2.54
CA LYS A 76 31.55 24.49 3.04
C LYS A 76 32.51 24.97 1.93
N ASN A 77 32.27 26.17 1.42
CA ASN A 77 33.28 26.92 0.68
C ASN A 77 34.15 27.61 1.73
N ASP A 78 35.36 27.09 1.95
CA ASP A 78 36.45 27.74 2.69
C ASP A 78 37.64 27.91 1.72
#